data_AF-A0A7J7YEY4-F1
#
_entry.id   AF-A0A7J7YEY4-F1
#
_cell.length_a   1.000
_cell.length_b   1.000
_cell.length_c   1.000
_cell.angle_alpha   90.00
_cell.angle_beta   90.00
_cell.angle_gamma   90.00
#
_symmetry.space_group_name_H-M   'P 1'
#
loop_
_entity.id
_entity.type
_entity.pdbx_description
1 polymer ?
#
loop_
_entity_poly.entity_id
_entity_poly.type
_entity_poly.pdbx_seq_one_letter_code
_entity_poly.pdbx_strand_id
1 'polypeptide(L)'
;MNVLQLVVLVRLSSRKRFCKKSGQAYSPSRVLITKNDVKEGLQKSHILYDRAEEHYNCISALHKLMEGSDPSTSFYWLARMLEGGEDPLYVARRLMRFASEDIGLADPFALAQALATCKDCHFIGMPECEVLLAQCSLFCQNLKVY
;
A
#
# COMPACT_ATOMS: atom_id res chain seq x y z
N MET A 1 2.30 -20.20 -17.69
CA MET A 1 2.63 -18.89 -18.28
C MET A 1 1.93 -17.83 -17.44
N ASN A 2 2.68 -17.10 -16.61
CA ASN A 2 2.11 -16.14 -15.66
C ASN A 2 1.76 -14.83 -16.38
N VAL A 3 0.72 -14.13 -15.93
CA VAL A 3 0.27 -12.82 -16.43
C VAL A 3 1.43 -11.82 -16.53
N LEU A 4 2.39 -11.89 -15.61
CA LEU A 4 3.64 -11.12 -15.63
C LEU A 4 4.49 -11.36 -16.89
N GLN A 5 4.59 -12.59 -17.39
CA GLN A 5 5.34 -12.89 -18.61
C GLN A 5 4.63 -12.33 -19.86
N LEU A 6 3.30 -12.32 -19.86
CA LEU A 6 2.51 -11.75 -20.95
C LEU A 6 2.64 -10.22 -21.01
N VAL A 7 2.61 -9.55 -19.85
CA VAL A 7 2.78 -8.09 -19.75
C VAL A 7 4.16 -7.66 -20.23
N VAL A 8 5.21 -8.39 -19.85
CA VAL A 8 6.58 -8.10 -20.30
C VAL A 8 6.73 -8.29 -21.80
N LEU A 9 6.16 -9.36 -22.38
CA LEU A 9 6.18 -9.59 -23.83
C LEU A 9 5.41 -8.51 -24.61
N VAL A 10 4.24 -8.08 -24.12
CA VAL A 10 3.47 -7.00 -24.75
C VAL A 10 4.23 -5.68 -24.70
N ARG A 11 4.88 -5.36 -23.56
CA ARG A 11 5.69 -4.14 -23.40
C ARG A 11 6.91 -4.12 -24.34
N LEU A 12 7.51 -5.29 -24.58
CA LEU A 12 8.62 -5.45 -25.53
C LEU A 12 8.15 -5.38 -27.00
N SER A 13 6.98 -5.94 -27.31
CA SER A 13 6.39 -5.92 -28.65
C SER A 13 5.95 -4.52 -29.08
N SER A 14 5.49 -3.68 -28.14
CA SER A 14 5.09 -2.29 -28.43
C SER A 14 6.24 -1.30 -28.66
N ARG A 15 7.53 -1.73 -28.64
CA ARG A 15 8.66 -0.91 -29.12
C ARG A 15 8.73 -0.88 -30.67
N LYS A 16 7.64 -0.47 -31.32
CA LYS A 16 7.66 0.10 -32.67
C LYS A 16 6.97 1.45 -32.64
N ARG A 17 7.79 2.50 -32.67
CA ARG A 17 7.58 3.88 -33.14
C ARG A 17 8.21 4.92 -32.21
N PHE A 18 9.52 4.83 -32.02
CA PHE A 18 10.33 6.04 -31.90
C PHE A 18 11.78 5.71 -32.31
N CYS A 19 12.03 5.74 -33.61
CA CYS A 19 13.39 5.99 -34.08
C CYS A 19 13.35 6.64 -35.46
N LYS A 20 14.24 7.62 -35.58
CA LYS A 20 14.56 8.49 -36.71
C LYS A 20 15.02 7.67 -37.92
N LYS A 21 14.95 8.28 -39.11
CA LYS A 21 15.47 7.76 -40.37
C LYS A 21 16.91 7.25 -40.23
N SER A 22 17.10 5.95 -40.40
CA SER A 22 18.22 5.31 -41.12
C SER A 22 18.13 3.80 -40.86
N GLY A 23 18.02 3.00 -41.93
CA GLY A 23 17.82 1.56 -41.83
C GLY A 23 19.01 0.82 -41.22
N GLN A 24 18.73 -0.05 -40.25
CA GLN A 24 19.53 -1.23 -39.95
C GLN A 24 18.67 -2.23 -39.16
N ALA A 25 18.64 -3.47 -39.64
CA ALA A 25 17.94 -4.60 -39.03
C ALA A 25 18.73 -5.13 -37.83
N TYR A 26 18.04 -5.48 -36.73
CA TYR A 26 18.66 -5.87 -35.46
C TYR A 26 18.61 -7.40 -35.28
N SER A 27 19.78 -8.05 -35.18
CA SER A 27 19.92 -9.39 -34.59
C SER A 27 19.81 -9.28 -33.06
N PRO A 28 19.47 -10.34 -32.30
CA PRO A 28 19.26 -10.25 -30.84
C PRO A 28 20.61 -10.09 -30.13
N SER A 29 21.19 -8.90 -30.21
CA SER A 29 22.38 -8.56 -29.46
C SER A 29 22.00 -8.36 -28.00
N ARG A 30 22.76 -9.02 -27.13
CA ARG A 30 22.64 -8.96 -25.67
C ARG A 30 22.51 -7.50 -25.24
N VAL A 31 21.37 -7.17 -24.64
CA VAL A 31 21.15 -5.86 -24.02
C VAL A 31 22.10 -5.77 -22.83
N LEU A 32 23.18 -5.00 -22.97
CA LEU A 32 24.11 -4.71 -21.90
C LEU A 32 23.49 -3.63 -21.01
N ILE A 33 22.97 -4.04 -19.84
CA ILE A 33 22.47 -3.11 -18.83
C ILE A 33 23.68 -2.58 -18.06
N THR A 34 23.97 -1.30 -18.23
CA THR A 34 25.09 -0.63 -17.58
C THR A 34 24.64 -0.05 -16.23
N LYS A 35 25.56 0.11 -15.27
CA LYS A 35 25.25 0.69 -13.95
C LYS A 35 24.57 2.06 -14.02
N ASN A 36 24.83 2.83 -15.08
CA ASN A 36 24.19 4.13 -15.32
C ASN A 36 22.73 3.99 -15.75
N ASP A 37 22.38 2.96 -16.53
CA ASP A 37 20.99 2.67 -16.92
C ASP A 37 20.14 2.30 -15.69
N VAL A 38 20.74 1.57 -14.75
CA VAL A 38 20.13 1.25 -13.45
C VAL A 38 19.95 2.52 -12.62
N LYS A 39 20.96 3.41 -12.55
CA LYS A 39 20.87 4.69 -11.84
C LYS A 39 19.81 5.62 -12.42
N GLU A 40 19.72 5.76 -13.74
CA GLU A 40 18.68 6.57 -14.40
C GLU A 40 17.28 5.98 -14.18
N GLY A 41 17.16 4.65 -14.17
CA GLY A 41 15.91 3.96 -13.84
C GLY A 41 15.45 4.21 -12.41
N LEU A 42 16.38 4.14 -11.44
CA LEU A 42 16.12 4.45 -10.04
C LEU A 42 15.78 5.94 -9.82
N GLN A 43 16.47 6.86 -10.48
CA GLN A 43 16.19 8.29 -10.37
C GLN A 43 14.80 8.65 -10.88
N LYS A 44 14.33 8.05 -11.98
CA LYS A 44 12.96 8.26 -12.46
C LYS A 44 11.89 7.67 -11.55
N SER A 45 12.20 6.59 -10.82
CA SER A 45 11.29 6.04 -9.80
C SER A 45 11.10 6.97 -8.60
N HIS A 46 12.03 7.89 -8.37
CA HIS A 46 12.03 8.77 -7.19
C HIS A 46 11.27 10.10 -7.43
N ILE A 47 10.82 10.37 -8.67
CA ILE A 47 10.36 11.69 -9.13
C ILE A 47 8.81 11.87 -9.09
N LEU A 48 8.03 10.85 -8.72
CA LEU A 48 6.58 11.00 -8.48
C LEU A 48 6.17 10.34 -7.16
N TYR A 49 6.93 10.62 -6.11
CA TYR A 49 6.56 10.31 -4.74
C TYR A 49 5.72 11.47 -4.21
N ASP A 50 4.48 11.60 -4.69
CA ASP A 50 3.57 12.59 -4.13
C ASP A 50 2.99 12.01 -2.83
N ARG A 51 3.43 12.58 -1.70
CA ARG A 51 3.01 12.16 -0.36
C ARG A 51 1.47 12.13 -0.24
N ALA A 52 0.78 12.97 -1.01
CA ALA A 52 -0.68 13.00 -1.09
C ALA A 52 -1.31 11.80 -1.81
N GLU A 53 -0.70 11.29 -2.90
CA GLU A 53 -1.21 10.08 -3.57
C GLU A 53 -0.88 8.81 -2.77
N GLU A 54 0.29 8.78 -2.13
CA GLU A 54 0.70 7.67 -1.27
C GLU A 54 -0.22 7.45 -0.08
N HIS A 55 -0.72 8.53 0.52
CA HIS A 55 -1.70 8.50 1.60
C HIS A 55 -2.91 7.63 1.25
N TYR A 56 -3.57 7.94 0.14
CA TYR A 56 -4.78 7.24 -0.31
C TYR A 56 -4.48 5.79 -0.72
N ASN A 57 -3.32 5.56 -1.33
CA ASN A 57 -2.89 4.23 -1.72
C ASN A 57 -2.62 3.34 -0.49
N CYS A 58 -1.95 3.88 0.53
CA CYS A 58 -1.63 3.14 1.75
C CYS A 58 -2.88 2.81 2.56
N ILE A 59 -3.79 3.78 2.77
CA ILE A 59 -5.02 3.50 3.52
C ILE A 59 -5.96 2.53 2.80
N SER A 60 -6.04 2.63 1.47
CA SER A 60 -6.84 1.69 0.68
C SER A 60 -6.25 0.29 0.69
N ALA A 61 -4.92 0.18 0.67
CA ALA A 61 -4.23 -1.11 0.83
C ALA A 61 -4.48 -1.70 2.23
N LEU A 62 -4.38 -0.88 3.29
CA LEU A 62 -4.70 -1.29 4.65
C LEU A 62 -6.13 -1.84 4.76
N HIS A 63 -7.13 -1.10 4.29
CA HIS A 63 -8.54 -1.52 4.32
C HIS A 63 -8.79 -2.84 3.58
N LYS A 64 -8.26 -2.98 2.36
CA LYS A 64 -8.40 -4.23 1.58
C LYS A 64 -7.76 -5.43 2.29
N LEU A 65 -6.62 -5.22 2.95
CA LEU A 65 -5.93 -6.30 3.65
C LEU A 65 -6.60 -6.64 4.98
N MET A 66 -7.28 -5.69 5.62
CA MET A 66 -8.14 -5.96 6.76
C MET A 66 -9.43 -6.70 6.37
N GLU A 67 -9.90 -6.53 5.13
CA GLU A 67 -10.98 -7.36 4.57
C GLU A 67 -10.51 -8.80 4.33
N GLY A 68 -9.23 -8.97 3.97
CA GLY A 68 -8.57 -10.26 3.84
C GLY A 68 -8.13 -10.87 5.17
N SER A 69 -7.84 -12.18 5.15
CA SER A 69 -7.44 -12.96 6.33
C SER A 69 -5.94 -12.96 6.61
N ASP A 70 -5.17 -11.97 6.12
CA ASP A 70 -3.72 -11.89 6.39
C ASP A 70 -3.38 -10.67 7.27
N PRO A 71 -3.35 -10.86 8.61
CA PRO A 71 -3.01 -9.79 9.54
C PRO A 71 -1.63 -9.20 9.31
N SER A 72 -0.67 -10.03 8.91
CA SER A 72 0.74 -9.64 8.83
C SER A 72 0.97 -8.53 7.79
N THR A 73 0.29 -8.62 6.65
CA THR A 73 0.39 -7.62 5.58
C THR A 73 -0.30 -6.31 5.95
N SER A 74 -1.34 -6.33 6.79
CA SER A 74 -2.00 -5.10 7.25
C SER A 74 -1.10 -4.22 8.13
N PHE A 75 -0.31 -4.82 9.03
CA PHE A 75 0.66 -4.08 9.87
C PHE A 75 1.73 -3.41 9.05
N TYR A 76 2.14 -4.03 7.95
CA TYR A 76 3.11 -3.42 7.05
C TYR A 76 2.60 -2.06 6.51
N TRP A 77 1.34 -1.99 6.09
CA TRP A 77 0.77 -0.72 5.61
C TRP A 77 0.49 0.27 6.73
N LEU A 78 0.07 -0.22 7.90
CA LEU A 78 -0.10 0.63 9.08
C LEU A 78 1.22 1.28 9.49
N ALA A 79 2.28 0.49 9.66
CA ALA A 79 3.62 0.97 10.00
C ALA A 79 4.15 1.93 8.93
N ARG A 80 4.00 1.58 7.64
CA ARG A 80 4.40 2.45 6.53
C ARG A 80 3.68 3.80 6.53
N MET A 81 2.39 3.83 6.89
CA MET A 81 1.64 5.08 7.04
C MET A 81 2.20 5.93 8.18
N LEU A 82 2.45 5.32 9.35
CA LEU A 82 2.98 6.03 10.52
C LEU A 82 4.40 6.55 10.27
N GLU A 83 5.28 5.74 9.67
CA GLU A 83 6.62 6.16 9.22
C GLU A 83 6.56 7.25 8.13
N GLY A 84 5.53 7.21 7.29
CA GLY A 84 5.22 8.24 6.29
C GLY A 84 4.79 9.58 6.87
N GLY A 85 4.58 9.66 8.18
CA GLY A 85 4.15 10.87 8.90
C GLY A 85 2.65 11.12 8.82
N GLU A 86 1.85 10.07 8.62
CA GLU A 86 0.39 10.17 8.66
C GLU A 86 -0.10 10.52 10.06
N ASP A 87 -1.20 11.29 10.12
CA ASP A 87 -1.87 11.59 11.38
C ASP A 87 -2.47 10.29 11.97
N PRO A 88 -2.08 9.86 13.18
CA PRO A 88 -2.64 8.67 13.81
C PRO A 88 -4.16 8.77 13.99
N LEU A 89 -4.71 9.98 14.16
CA LEU A 89 -6.15 10.19 14.24
C LEU A 89 -6.83 9.95 12.89
N TYR A 90 -6.14 10.23 11.78
CA TYR A 90 -6.66 9.88 10.46
C TYR A 90 -6.80 8.36 10.33
N VAL A 91 -5.77 7.61 10.70
CA VAL A 91 -5.82 6.14 10.69
C VAL A 91 -6.94 5.61 11.60
N ALA A 92 -7.05 6.13 12.83
CA ALA A 92 -8.09 5.73 13.76
C ALA A 92 -9.52 5.97 13.21
N ARG A 93 -9.77 7.12 12.57
CA ARG A 93 -11.05 7.41 11.90
C ARG A 93 -11.36 6.39 10.79
N ARG A 94 -10.33 5.93 10.07
CA ARG A 94 -10.49 4.93 9.00
C ARG A 94 -10.74 3.53 9.56
N LEU A 95 -10.14 3.17 10.70
CA LEU A 95 -10.47 1.95 11.44
C LEU A 95 -11.92 1.98 11.97
N MET A 96 -12.39 3.12 12.49
CA MET A 96 -13.79 3.28 12.90
C MET A 96 -14.77 3.05 11.73
N ARG A 97 -14.47 3.61 10.56
CA ARG A 97 -15.29 3.38 9.37
C ARG A 97 -15.32 1.89 8.99
N PHE A 98 -14.17 1.24 8.95
CA PHE A 98 -14.08 -0.21 8.69
C PHE A 98 -14.91 -1.01 9.69
N ALA A 99 -14.80 -0.72 11.00
CA ALA A 99 -15.60 -1.40 12.02
C ALA A 99 -17.11 -1.23 11.79
N SER A 100 -17.56 -0.06 11.33
CA SER A 100 -18.98 0.17 11.03
C SER A 100 -19.46 -0.43 9.71
N GLU A 101 -18.62 -0.43 8.67
CA GLU A 101 -18.98 -0.78 7.29
C GLU A 101 -18.77 -2.27 7.02
N ASP A 102 -17.61 -2.81 7.41
CA ASP A 102 -17.16 -4.16 7.08
C ASP A 102 -17.45 -5.21 8.16
N ILE A 103 -17.60 -4.79 9.42
CA ILE A 103 -17.96 -5.68 10.54
C ILE A 103 -19.43 -5.48 10.90
N GLY A 104 -19.85 -4.25 11.15
CA GLY A 104 -21.24 -3.89 11.37
C GLY A 104 -21.87 -4.66 12.55
N LEU A 105 -22.97 -5.38 12.28
CA LEU A 105 -23.69 -6.15 13.29
C LEU A 105 -23.11 -7.53 13.57
N ALA A 106 -22.10 -7.97 12.81
CA ALA A 106 -21.43 -9.24 13.08
C ALA A 106 -20.75 -9.23 14.46
N ASP A 107 -20.14 -8.10 14.81
CA ASP A 107 -19.71 -7.79 16.18
C ASP A 107 -19.88 -6.30 16.49
N PRO A 108 -20.93 -5.92 17.25
CA PRO A 108 -21.17 -4.54 17.66
C PRO A 108 -20.05 -3.93 18.51
N PHE A 109 -19.20 -4.75 19.16
CA PHE A 109 -18.11 -4.24 19.99
C PHE A 109 -16.96 -3.64 19.18
N ALA A 110 -16.82 -4.00 17.90
CA ALA A 110 -15.76 -3.48 17.04
C ALA A 110 -15.80 -1.95 16.90
N LEU A 111 -16.99 -1.37 16.76
CA LEU A 111 -17.13 0.08 16.67
C LEU A 111 -16.75 0.78 17.98
N ALA A 112 -17.13 0.20 19.12
CA ALA A 112 -16.79 0.72 20.44
C ALA A 112 -15.28 0.69 20.68
N GLN A 113 -14.61 -0.41 20.29
CA GLN A 113 -13.16 -0.56 20.37
C GLN A 113 -12.45 0.49 19.50
N ALA A 114 -12.86 0.65 18.24
CA ALA A 114 -12.26 1.64 17.34
C ALA A 114 -12.45 3.09 17.83
N LEU A 115 -13.60 3.38 18.44
CA LEU A 115 -13.88 4.69 19.04
C LEU A 115 -13.03 4.95 20.29
N ALA A 116 -12.79 3.92 21.12
CA ALA A 116 -11.86 4.01 22.25
C ALA A 116 -10.44 4.27 21.74
N THR A 117 -9.96 3.49 20.77
CA THR A 117 -8.65 3.69 20.13
C THR A 117 -8.48 5.09 19.57
N CYS A 118 -9.49 5.66 18.91
CA CYS A 118 -9.41 7.03 18.40
C CYS A 118 -9.23 8.07 19.52
N LYS A 119 -9.92 7.89 20.65
CA LYS A 119 -9.79 8.77 21.82
C LYS A 119 -8.41 8.60 22.46
N ASP A 120 -7.98 7.37 22.67
CA ASP A 120 -6.68 7.07 23.27
C ASP A 120 -5.56 7.64 22.40
N CYS A 121 -5.70 7.54 21.07
CA CYS A 121 -4.74 8.13 20.14
C CYS A 121 -4.67 9.66 20.23
N HIS A 122 -5.79 10.32 20.56
CA HIS A 122 -5.83 11.76 20.74
C HIS A 122 -5.16 12.19 22.05
N PHE A 123 -5.35 11.42 23.12
CA PHE A 123 -4.81 11.74 24.44
C PHE A 123 -3.32 11.43 24.57
N ILE A 124 -2.87 10.32 23.98
CA ILE A 124 -1.51 9.81 24.18
C ILE A 124 -0.55 10.38 23.13
N GLY A 125 -0.93 10.35 21.85
CA GLY A 125 -0.06 10.78 20.75
C GLY A 125 1.02 9.74 20.38
N MET A 126 1.82 10.08 19.35
CA MET A 126 2.94 9.23 18.91
C MET A 126 4.14 9.37 19.87
N PRO A 127 4.91 8.29 20.09
CA PRO A 127 4.88 6.99 19.39
C PRO A 127 3.90 5.94 19.93
N GLU A 128 3.34 6.11 21.12
CA GLU A 128 2.56 5.07 21.81
C GLU A 128 1.22 4.75 21.10
N CYS A 129 0.68 5.70 20.32
CA CYS A 129 -0.47 5.47 19.44
C CYS A 129 -0.31 4.28 18.48
N GLU A 130 0.91 3.97 18.05
CA GLU A 130 1.16 2.87 17.11
C GLU A 130 0.63 1.54 17.65
N VAL A 131 0.86 1.28 18.95
CA VAL A 131 0.43 0.04 19.61
C VAL A 131 -1.10 -0.02 19.69
N LEU A 132 -1.76 1.11 19.95
CA LEU A 132 -3.21 1.20 20.05
C LEU A 132 -3.88 0.95 18.70
N LEU A 133 -3.34 1.55 17.63
CA LEU A 133 -3.80 1.34 16.26
C LEU A 133 -3.59 -0.12 15.82
N ALA A 134 -2.44 -0.71 16.15
CA ALA A 134 -2.14 -2.10 15.84
C ALA A 134 -3.10 -3.05 16.57
N GLN A 135 -3.35 -2.82 17.86
CA GLN A 135 -4.31 -3.60 18.64
C GLN A 135 -5.71 -3.53 18.05
N CYS A 136 -6.19 -2.33 17.68
CA CYS A 136 -7.49 -2.17 17.05
C CYS A 136 -7.58 -2.87 15.71
N SER A 137 -6.52 -2.79 14.88
CA SER A 137 -6.47 -3.45 13.58
C SER A 137 -6.53 -4.98 13.71
N LEU A 138 -5.76 -5.57 14.63
CA LEU A 138 -5.82 -7.00 14.98
C LEU A 138 -7.21 -7.42 15.45
N PHE A 139 -7.80 -6.64 16.35
CA PHE A 139 -9.11 -6.93 16.91
C PHE A 139 -10.17 -7.03 15.82
N CYS A 140 -10.21 -6.04 14.92
CA CYS A 140 -11.13 -6.00 13.79
C CYS A 140 -10.96 -7.17 12.81
N GLN A 141 -9.74 -7.70 12.63
CA GLN A 141 -9.47 -8.81 11.72
C GLN A 141 -9.82 -10.18 12.32
N ASN A 142 -9.48 -10.41 13.58
CA ASN A 142 -9.73 -11.71 14.23
C ASN A 142 -11.23 -12.07 14.26
N LEU A 143 -12.10 -11.07 14.29
CA LEU A 143 -13.56 -11.25 14.24
C LEU A 143 -14.07 -11.84 12.92
N LYS A 144 -13.31 -11.71 11.82
CA LYS A 144 -13.69 -12.27 10.52
C LYS A 144 -13.24 -13.71 10.31
N VAL A 145 -12.43 -14.27 11.21
CA VAL A 145 -11.83 -15.62 11.07
C VAL A 145 -12.71 -16.71 11.71
N TYR A 146 -13.75 -16.34 12.44
CA TYR A 146 -14.72 -17.25 13.08
C TYR A 146 -16.08 -17.18 12.37
#